data_AF-A0A540NN21-F1
#
_entry.id   AF-A0A540NN21-F1
#
_cell.length_a   1.000
_cell.length_b   1.000
_cell.length_c   1.000
_cell.angle_alpha   90.00
_cell.angle_beta   90.00
_cell.angle_gamma   90.00
#
_symmetry.space_group_name_H-M   'P 1'
#
loop_
_entity.id
_entity.type
_entity.pdbx_description
1 polymer ?
#
loop_
_entity_poly.entity_id
_entity_poly.type
_entity_poly.pdbx_seq_one_letter_code
_entity_poly.pdbx_strand_id
1 'polypeptide(L)' 'MKAAKWKMMVVFLDYDGTLSLIVDDRDHAFMFDEMRAAVRKVAKYFPTTVRWQRCKQPGHTQRCKQ' A
#
# COMPACT_ATOMS: atom_id res chain seq x y z
N MET A 1 -9.58 0.32 27.19
CA MET A 1 -8.41 0.62 26.34
C MET A 1 -7.25 1.11 27.20
N LYS A 2 -6.27 0.26 27.54
CA LYS A 2 -5.17 0.63 28.47
C LYS A 2 -3.77 0.32 27.92
N ALA A 3 -3.63 -0.65 27.02
CA ALA A 3 -2.34 -1.15 26.52
C ALA A 3 -1.64 -0.29 25.44
N ALA A 4 -2.35 0.68 24.85
CA ALA A 4 -1.86 1.54 23.76
C ALA A 4 -1.71 3.02 24.16
N LYS A 5 -2.04 3.38 25.42
CA LYS A 5 -1.83 4.74 25.91
C LYS A 5 -0.34 5.04 25.80
N TRP A 6 0.02 6.12 25.10
CA TRP A 6 1.40 6.59 24.85
C TRP A 6 2.20 5.88 23.75
N LYS A 7 1.62 4.93 22.99
CA LYS A 7 2.29 4.34 21.83
C LYS A 7 1.94 5.12 20.57
N MET A 8 2.95 5.45 19.77
CA MET A 8 2.73 6.04 18.44
C MET A 8 2.28 4.94 17.48
N MET A 9 1.12 5.13 16.84
CA MET A 9 0.62 4.24 15.80
C MET A 9 1.14 4.70 14.45
N VAL A 10 1.71 3.76 13.68
CA VAL A 10 2.18 3.96 12.31
C VAL A 10 1.44 2.97 11.42
N VAL A 11 0.97 3.45 10.26
CA VAL A 11 0.20 2.63 9.32
C VAL A 11 1.05 2.33 8.10
N PHE A 12 1.16 1.03 7.77
CA PHE A 12 1.77 0.55 6.54
C PHE A 12 0.69 -0.15 5.72
N LEU A 13 0.45 0.31 4.49
CA LEU A 13 -0.53 -0.26 3.59
C LEU A 13 0.20 -0.82 2.37
N ASP A 14 -0.13 -2.05 1.98
CA ASP A 14 0.27 -2.55 0.67
C ASP A 14 -0.61 -1.90 -0.40
N TYR A 15 -0.12 -1.82 -1.62
CA TYR A 15 -0.87 -1.25 -2.72
C TYR A 15 -1.67 -2.32 -3.47
N ASP A 16 -1.01 -3.38 -3.93
CA ASP A 16 -1.56 -4.33 -4.90
C ASP A 16 -2.57 -5.27 -4.23
N GLY A 17 -3.83 -5.19 -4.66
CA GLY A 17 -4.92 -5.98 -4.07
C GLY A 17 -5.39 -5.49 -2.69
N THR A 18 -4.86 -4.38 -2.18
CA THR A 18 -5.35 -3.69 -0.97
C THR A 18 -5.96 -2.33 -1.32
N LEU A 19 -5.22 -1.47 -2.00
CA LEU A 19 -5.66 -0.13 -2.40
C LEU A 19 -6.08 -0.07 -3.87
N SER A 20 -5.58 -0.99 -4.69
CA SER A 20 -6.07 -1.30 -6.02
C SER A 20 -6.80 -2.64 -6.06
N LEU A 21 -7.60 -2.84 -7.10
CA LEU A 21 -8.17 -4.17 -7.36
C LEU A 21 -7.09 -5.19 -7.70
N ILE A 22 -7.39 -6.44 -7.37
CA ILE A 22 -6.68 -7.59 -7.93
C ILE A 22 -7.15 -7.74 -9.39
N VAL A 23 -6.24 -7.55 -10.33
CA VAL A 23 -6.47 -7.61 -11.77
C VAL A 23 -5.38 -8.45 -12.44
N ASP A 24 -5.70 -9.05 -13.58
CA ASP A 24 -4.76 -9.89 -14.35
C ASP A 24 -3.56 -9.08 -14.86
N ASP A 25 -3.81 -7.86 -15.35
CA ASP A 25 -2.77 -6.92 -15.74
C ASP A 25 -2.52 -5.88 -14.64
N ARG A 26 -1.37 -5.99 -13.98
CA ARG A 26 -0.95 -5.09 -12.90
C ARG A 26 -0.72 -3.65 -13.35
N ASP A 27 -0.47 -3.40 -14.64
CA ASP A 27 -0.35 -2.02 -15.14
C ASP A 27 -1.71 -1.30 -15.13
N HIS A 28 -2.81 -2.05 -15.00
CA HIS A 28 -4.17 -1.53 -14.84
C HIS A 28 -4.66 -1.52 -13.38
N ALA A 29 -3.80 -1.88 -12.42
CA ALA A 29 -4.16 -1.89 -10.99
C ALA A 29 -4.13 -0.45 -10.42
N PHE A 30 -5.20 0.30 -10.65
CA PHE A 30 -5.34 1.67 -10.16
C PHE A 30 -6.06 1.73 -8.81
N MET A 31 -5.68 2.71 -8.00
CA MET A 31 -6.37 3.04 -6.76
C MET A 31 -7.59 3.89 -7.08
N PHE A 32 -8.76 3.49 -6.60
CA PHE A 32 -9.98 4.27 -6.75
C PHE A 32 -9.95 5.57 -5.94
N ASP A 33 -10.71 6.57 -6.39
CA ASP A 33 -10.76 7.88 -5.75
C ASP A 33 -11.27 7.82 -4.30
N GLU A 34 -12.21 6.91 -4.02
CA GLU A 34 -12.71 6.61 -2.68
C GLU A 34 -11.57 6.13 -1.79
N MET A 35 -10.75 5.22 -2.31
CA MET A 35 -9.65 4.63 -1.55
C MET A 35 -8.53 5.64 -1.32
N ARG A 36 -8.27 6.51 -2.31
CA ARG A 36 -7.38 7.65 -2.16
C ARG A 36 -7.88 8.64 -1.10
N ALA A 37 -9.20 8.88 -1.02
CA ALA A 37 -9.80 9.71 0.01
C ALA A 37 -9.67 9.10 1.41
N ALA A 38 -9.87 7.78 1.52
CA ALA A 38 -9.70 7.04 2.77
C ALA A 38 -8.24 7.08 3.27
N VAL A 39 -7.26 6.82 2.40
CA VAL A 39 -5.83 6.91 2.75
C VAL A 39 -5.46 8.33 3.20
N ARG A 40 -5.94 9.37 2.50
CA ARG A 40 -5.76 10.77 2.92
C ARG A 40 -6.33 11.04 4.30
N LYS A 41 -7.48 10.46 4.63
CA LYS A 41 -8.09 10.61 5.96
C LYS A 41 -7.26 9.95 7.04
N VAL A 42 -6.73 8.75 6.80
CA VAL A 42 -5.86 8.04 7.76
C VAL A 42 -4.53 8.79 7.96
N ALA A 43 -3.91 9.23 6.86
CA ALA A 43 -2.63 9.94 6.87
C ALA A 43 -2.65 11.29 7.61
N LYS A 44 -3.84 11.90 7.79
CA LYS A 44 -4.00 13.11 8.63
C LYS A 44 -3.78 12.86 10.12
N TYR A 45 -3.98 11.63 10.59
CA TYR A 45 -3.93 11.30 12.02
C TYR A 45 -2.73 10.42 12.37
N PHE A 46 -2.28 9.58 11.43
CA PHE A 46 -1.20 8.64 11.66
C PHE A 46 -0.14 8.78 10.57
N PRO A 47 1.16 8.76 10.93
CA PRO A 47 2.22 8.52 9.97
C PRO A 47 1.88 7.28 9.15
N THR A 48 1.65 7.48 7.85
CA THR A 48 1.15 6.44 6.95
C THR A 48 2.10 6.32 5.78
N THR A 49 2.47 5.09 5.44
CA THR A 49 3.25 4.79 4.24
C THR A 49 2.50 3.77 3.40
N VAL A 50 2.49 4.00 2.09
CA VAL A 50 1.96 3.05 1.11
C VAL A 50 3.13 2.38 0.42
N ARG A 51 3.21 1.06 0.52
CA ARG A 51 4.23 0.26 -0.15
C ARG A 51 3.66 -0.27 -1.45
N TRP A 52 4.34 0.06 -2.55
CA TRP A 52 4.04 -0.47 -3.86
C TRP A 52 5.15 -1.46 -4.26
N GLN A 53 4.79 -2.66 -4.71
CA GLN A 53 5.74 -3.69 -5.15
C GLN A 53 5.77 -3.81 -6.67
N ARG A 54 6.43 -2.85 -7.34
CA ARG A 54 6.70 -2.91 -8.78
C ARG A 54 8.09 -3.53 -8.94
N CYS A 55 8.19 -4.77 -9.43
CA CYS A 55 9.48 -5.29 -9.88
C CYS A 55 9.90 -4.40 -11.07
N LYS A 56 10.95 -3.57 -10.93
CA LYS A 56 11.55 -2.91 -12.10
C LYS A 56 11.97 -4.03 -13.04
N GLN A 57 11.53 -4.03 -14.28
CA GLN A 57 12.07 -4.95 -15.28
C GLN A 57 13.33 -4.30 -15.88
N PRO A 58 14.56 -4.67 -15.48
CA PRO A 58 15.65 -4.74 -16.43
C PRO A 58 15.52 -6.07 -17.18
N GLY A 59 15.69 -6.03 -18.50
CA GLY A 59 15.59 -7.21 -19.35
C GLY A 59 16.40 -8.39 -18.80
N HIS A 60 15.83 -9.59 -18.99
CA HIS A 60 16.44 -10.90 -18.75
C HIS A 60 16.88 -11.24 -17.31
N THR A 61 16.15 -12.21 -16.75
CA THR A 61 16.60 -13.24 -15.78
C THR A 61 16.61 -12.87 -14.27
N GLN A 62 15.63 -13.47 -13.57
CA GLN A 62 15.62 -13.88 -12.15
C GLN A 62 15.90 -12.84 -11.04
N ARG A 63 14.81 -12.38 -10.38
CA ARG A 63 14.49 -12.66 -8.96
C ARG A 63 13.39 -11.72 -8.45
N CYS A 64 12.15 -12.21 -8.45
CA CYS A 64 11.22 -11.88 -7.36
C CYS A 64 11.06 -13.22 -6.58
N LYS A 65 12.11 -13.63 -5.85
CA LYS A 65 12.00 -14.67 -4.81
C LYS A 65 11.93 -13.96 -3.46
N GLN A 66 10.96 -14.45 -2.67
CA GLN A 66 10.59 -14.06 -1.31
C GLN A 66 11.79 -13.76 -0.41
#